data_AF-A0A9R1RF11-F1
#
_entry.id   AF-A0A9R1RF11-F1
#
_cell.length_a   1.000
_cell.length_b   1.000
_cell.length_c   1.000
_cell.angle_alpha   90.00
_cell.angle_beta   90.00
_cell.angle_gamma   90.00
#
_symmetry.space_group_name_H-M   'P 1'
#
loop_
_entity.id
_entity.type
_entity.pdbx_description
1 polymer ?
#
loop_
_entity_poly.entity_id
_entity_poly.type
_entity_poly.pdbx_seq_one_letter_code
_entity_poly.pdbx_strand_id
1 'polypeptide(L)'
;MASIVVIGLVLLLDILAFVLAIGAERRRSTAQLGEAEPGGRRYCVYDTDASTWYGVSALALLLVGQAVAMAASRCFCCGRALSPGRWRFFSGLFFVLCW
;
A
#
# COMPACT_ATOMS: atom_id res chain seq x y z
N MET A 1 -6.62 10.34 -25.27
CA MET A 1 -6.74 11.29 -24.13
C MET A 1 -7.13 10.60 -22.82
N ALA A 2 -8.11 9.69 -22.79
CA ALA A 2 -8.49 8.97 -21.56
C ALA A 2 -7.34 8.15 -20.92
N SER A 3 -6.48 7.51 -21.71
CA SER A 3 -5.36 6.70 -21.19
C SER A 3 -4.33 7.52 -20.40
N ILE A 4 -4.00 8.73 -20.87
CA ILE A 4 -3.07 9.64 -20.16
C ILE A 4 -3.61 10.04 -18.79
N VAL A 5 -4.93 10.25 -18.68
CA VAL A 5 -5.57 10.61 -17.41
C VAL A 5 -5.50 9.45 -16.42
N VAL A 6 -5.75 8.22 -16.88
CA VAL A 6 -5.66 7.02 -16.02
C VAL A 6 -4.22 6.80 -15.54
N ILE A 7 -3.24 6.89 -16.45
CA ILE A 7 -1.82 6.73 -16.10
C ILE A 7 -1.40 7.81 -15.10
N GLY A 8 -1.77 9.08 -15.34
CA GLY A 8 -1.44 10.18 -14.43
C GLY A 8 -2.07 10.02 -13.05
N LEU A 9 -3.31 9.52 -12.97
CA LEU A 9 -3.99 9.25 -11.69
C LEU A 9 -3.31 8.11 -10.91
N VAL A 10 -2.98 7.00 -11.58
CA VAL A 10 -2.29 5.87 -10.92
C VAL A 10 -0.91 6.32 -10.41
N LEU A 11 -0.13 7.03 -11.24
CA LEU A 11 1.16 7.60 -10.82
C LEU A 11 1.05 8.51 -9.59
N LEU A 12 0.01 9.34 -9.52
CA LEU A 12 -0.21 10.21 -8.37
C LEU A 12 -0.46 9.39 -7.09
N LEU A 13 -1.30 8.34 -7.19
CA LEU A 13 -1.59 7.44 -6.07
C LEU A 13 -0.34 6.70 -5.62
N ASP A 14 0.50 6.23 -6.55
CA ASP A 14 1.75 5.54 -6.27
C ASP A 14 2.74 6.45 -5.53
N ILE A 15 2.89 7.70 -5.99
CA ILE A 15 3.76 8.69 -5.33
C ILE A 15 3.27 8.97 -3.90
N LEU A 16 1.96 9.15 -3.70
CA LEU A 16 1.39 9.36 -2.36
C LEU A 16 1.65 8.16 -1.45
N ALA A 17 1.46 6.94 -1.96
CA ALA A 17 1.74 5.72 -1.21
C ALA A 17 3.22 5.61 -0.82
N PHE A 18 4.14 5.95 -1.73
CA PHE A 18 5.57 5.97 -1.45
C PHE A 18 5.93 6.98 -0.36
N VAL A 19 5.36 8.18 -0.39
CA VAL A 19 5.55 9.20 0.66
C VAL A 19 5.03 8.71 2.01
N LEU A 20 3.86 8.06 2.04
CA LEU A 20 3.30 7.50 3.27
C LEU A 20 4.16 6.33 3.80
N ALA A 21 4.74 5.52 2.92
CA ALA A 21 5.67 4.46 3.31
C ALA A 21 6.94 5.03 3.97
N ILE A 22 7.53 6.10 3.41
CA ILE A 22 8.63 6.82 4.06
C ILE A 22 8.19 7.39 5.42
N GLY A 23 6.97 7.94 5.49
CA GLY A 23 6.37 8.41 6.75
C GLY A 23 6.27 7.31 7.80
N ALA A 24 5.89 6.10 7.39
CA ALA A 24 5.83 4.93 8.27
C ALA A 24 7.21 4.56 8.84
N GLU A 25 8.26 4.58 8.00
CA GLU A 25 9.62 4.31 8.45
C GLU A 25 10.17 5.40 9.38
N ARG A 26 9.91 6.68 9.06
CA ARG A 26 10.34 7.81 9.89
C ARG A 26 9.69 7.83 11.27
N ARG A 27 8.48 7.28 11.39
CA ARG A 27 7.70 7.27 12.63
C ARG A 27 7.68 5.90 13.32
N ARG A 28 8.69 5.07 13.07
CA ARG A 28 8.84 3.75 13.67
C ARG A 28 8.78 3.83 15.19
N SER A 29 7.91 3.04 15.80
CA SER A 29 7.73 3.03 17.26
C SER A 29 9.05 2.64 17.95
N THR A 30 9.48 3.48 18.89
CA THR A 30 10.64 3.23 19.73
C THR A 30 10.19 2.75 21.10
N ALA A 31 10.85 1.73 21.64
CA ALA A 31 10.59 1.28 23.00
C ALA A 31 11.34 2.18 23.98
N GLN A 32 10.60 2.78 24.91
CA GLN A 32 11.17 3.48 26.06
C GLN A 32 11.00 2.64 27.32
N LEU A 33 11.95 2.71 28.24
CA LEU A 33 11.80 2.05 29.55
C LEU A 33 10.87 2.90 30.42
N GLY A 34 9.72 2.33 30.78
CA GLY A 34 8.80 2.94 31.73
C GLY A 34 9.41 3.04 33.14
N GLU A 35 8.93 3.99 33.93
CA GLU A 35 9.33 4.13 35.33
C GLU A 35 9.03 2.85 36.11
N ALA A 36 9.98 2.42 36.93
CA ALA A 36 9.85 1.19 37.69
C ALA A 36 8.79 1.37 38.80
N GLU A 37 7.80 0.49 38.84
CA GLU A 37 6.92 0.36 40.01
C GLU A 37 7.76 0.07 41.28
N PRO A 38 7.27 0.44 42.48
CA PRO A 38 7.92 0.12 43.76
C PRO A 38 7.87 -1.41 43.98
N GLY A 39 8.81 -2.12 43.35
CA GLY A 39 8.78 -3.59 43.23
C GLY A 39 9.70 -4.16 42.13
N GLY A 40 10.33 -3.31 41.31
CA GLY A 40 11.55 -3.69 40.56
C GLY A 40 11.33 -4.27 39.15
N ARG A 41 10.12 -4.23 38.60
CA ARG A 41 9.89 -4.62 37.20
C ARG A 41 9.85 -3.40 36.31
N ARG A 42 10.80 -3.33 35.36
CA ARG A 42 10.74 -2.36 34.26
C ARG A 42 9.90 -2.94 33.13
N TYR A 43 9.00 -2.14 32.57
CA TYR A 43 8.20 -2.49 31.40
C TYR A 43 8.58 -1.61 30.20
N CYS A 44 8.47 -2.16 29.00
CA CYS A 44 8.68 -1.40 27.77
C CYS A 44 7.40 -0.63 27.45
N VAL A 45 7.49 0.69 27.37
CA VAL A 45 6.44 1.58 26.88
C VAL A 45 6.71 1.81 25.40
N TYR A 46 5.73 1.52 24.56
CA TYR A 46 5.79 1.77 23.13
C TYR A 46 5.08 3.09 22.80
N ASP A 47 5.67 3.86 21.88
CA ASP A 47 5.00 5.00 21.28
C ASP A 47 3.79 4.57 20.44
N THR A 48 2.87 5.52 20.23
CA THR A 48 1.63 5.32 19.45
C THR A 48 1.88 4.65 18.10
N ASP A 49 0.97 3.76 17.68
CA ASP A 49 1.00 2.96 16.43
C ASP A 49 0.77 3.78 15.14
N ALA A 50 1.31 4.99 15.09
CA ALA A 50 1.18 5.88 13.94
C ALA A 50 1.84 5.28 12.68
N SER A 51 2.99 4.60 12.81
CA SER A 51 3.66 3.93 11.68
C SER A 51 2.77 2.89 11.01
N THR A 52 1.97 2.17 11.79
CA THR A 52 1.05 1.14 11.28
C THR A 52 -0.03 1.78 10.41
N TRP A 53 -0.60 2.91 10.85
CA TRP A 53 -1.61 3.63 10.07
C TRP A 53 -1.04 4.16 8.75
N TYR A 54 0.17 4.72 8.77
CA TYR A 54 0.85 5.15 7.54
C TYR A 54 1.06 3.98 6.57
N GLY A 55 1.53 2.83 7.06
CA GLY A 55 1.69 1.62 6.24
C GLY A 55 0.37 1.10 5.64
N VAL A 56 -0.70 1.03 6.45
CA VAL A 56 -2.03 0.62 5.97
C VAL A 56 -2.57 1.59 4.94
N SER A 57 -2.38 2.90 5.14
CA SER A 57 -2.82 3.91 4.18
C SER A 57 -2.06 3.83 2.85
N ALA A 58 -0.75 3.56 2.88
CA ALA A 58 0.05 3.35 1.68
C ALA A 58 -0.43 2.12 0.88
N LEU A 59 -0.68 1.00 1.58
CA LEU A 59 -1.23 -0.22 0.98
C LEU A 59 -2.61 0.03 0.36
N ALA A 60 -3.49 0.76 1.04
CA ALA A 60 -4.82 1.07 0.55
C ALA A 60 -4.77 1.92 -0.74
N LEU A 61 -3.89 2.93 -0.82
CA LEU A 61 -3.77 3.77 -2.01
C LEU A 61 -3.29 3.00 -3.24
N LEU A 62 -2.33 2.10 -3.06
CA LEU A 62 -1.83 1.24 -4.13
C LEU A 62 -2.91 0.25 -4.60
N LEU A 63 -3.70 -0.31 -3.69
CA LEU A 63 -4.88 -1.13 -4.06
C LEU A 63 -5.93 -0.32 -4.83
N VAL A 64 -6.13 0.95 -4.49
CA VAL A 64 -7.00 1.86 -5.23
C VAL A 64 -6.45 2.12 -6.63
N GLY A 65 -5.14 2.40 -6.78
CA GLY A 65 -4.49 2.57 -8.09
C GLY A 65 -4.68 1.33 -8.97
N GLN A 66 -4.51 0.16 -8.37
CA GLN A 66 -4.74 -1.12 -9.01
C GLN A 66 -6.20 -1.30 -9.45
N ALA A 67 -7.16 -0.97 -8.59
CA ALA A 67 -8.58 -1.03 -8.90
C ALA A 67 -8.99 -0.08 -10.04
N VAL A 68 -8.43 1.13 -10.06
CA VAL A 68 -8.63 2.11 -11.14
C VAL A 68 -8.10 1.57 -12.46
N ALA A 69 -6.90 0.98 -12.48
CA ALA A 69 -6.32 0.37 -13.66
C ALA A 69 -7.16 -0.81 -14.19
N MET A 70 -7.66 -1.67 -13.29
CA MET A 70 -8.57 -2.77 -13.64
C MET A 70 -9.88 -2.27 -14.25
N ALA A 71 -10.52 -1.27 -13.62
CA ALA A 71 -11.76 -0.69 -14.10
C ALA A 71 -11.58 -0.02 -15.48
N ALA A 72 -10.50 0.74 -15.67
CA ALA A 72 -10.21 1.42 -16.93
C ALA A 72 -9.90 0.44 -18.07
N SER A 73 -9.15 -0.63 -17.78
CA SER A 73 -8.79 -1.65 -18.77
C SER A 73 -9.88 -2.70 -18.99
N ARG A 74 -10.92 -2.73 -18.15
CA ARG A 74 -11.94 -3.80 -18.05
C ARG A 74 -11.33 -5.19 -17.84
N CYS A 75 -10.12 -5.26 -17.30
CA CYS A 75 -9.48 -6.52 -16.92
C CYS A 75 -9.89 -6.87 -15.48
N PHE A 76 -10.17 -8.15 -15.21
CA PHE A 76 -10.50 -8.71 -13.89
C PHE A 76 -11.76 -8.19 -13.16
N CYS A 77 -12.27 -6.99 -13.45
CA CYS A 77 -13.51 -6.45 -12.89
C CYS A 77 -14.45 -5.97 -14.02
N CYS A 78 -15.69 -6.46 -14.03
CA CYS A 78 -16.77 -6.07 -14.96
C CYS A 78 -16.52 -6.26 -16.48
N GLY A 79 -15.45 -6.96 -16.89
CA GLY A 79 -15.17 -7.34 -18.28
C GLY A 79 -15.46 -8.81 -18.59
N ARG A 80 -15.23 -9.24 -19.85
CA ARG A 80 -15.27 -10.68 -20.20
C ARG A 80 -14.24 -11.42 -19.34
N ALA A 81 -14.65 -12.53 -18.73
CA ALA A 81 -13.74 -13.43 -18.02
C ALA A 81 -12.52 -13.75 -18.90
N LEU A 82 -11.32 -13.78 -18.31
CA LEU A 82 -10.10 -14.02 -19.06
C LEU A 82 -10.20 -15.38 -19.77
N SER A 83 -10.32 -15.35 -21.10
CA SER A 83 -9.97 -16.51 -21.91
C SER A 83 -8.48 -16.80 -21.71
N PRO A 84 -8.06 -18.02 -21.40
CA PRO A 84 -6.66 -18.32 -21.11
C PRO A 84 -5.78 -17.98 -22.32
N GLY A 85 -4.90 -16.98 -22.15
CA GLY A 85 -4.01 -16.49 -23.19
C GLY A 85 -2.67 -16.07 -22.60
N ARG A 86 -1.57 -16.54 -23.21
CA ARG A 86 -0.19 -16.42 -22.68
C ARG A 86 0.19 -14.98 -22.30
N TRP A 87 -0.14 -14.00 -23.14
CA TRP A 87 0.23 -12.60 -22.90
C TRP A 87 -0.59 -11.92 -21.79
N ARG A 88 -1.85 -12.35 -21.59
CA ARG A 88 -2.71 -11.78 -20.54
C ARG A 88 -2.38 -12.36 -19.16
N PHE A 89 -1.84 -13.58 -19.10
CA PHE A 89 -1.26 -14.15 -17.88
C PHE A 89 0.00 -13.39 -17.45
N PHE A 90 0.94 -13.15 -18.36
CA PHE A 90 2.13 -12.35 -18.06
C PHE A 90 1.76 -10.93 -17.60
N SER A 91 0.77 -10.29 -18.24
CA SER A 91 0.27 -9.00 -17.80
C SER A 91 -0.30 -9.05 -16.37
N GLY A 92 -1.07 -10.07 -16.01
CA GLY A 92 -1.57 -10.24 -14.64
C GLY A 92 -0.46 -10.54 -13.62
N LEU A 93 0.53 -11.35 -14.00
CA LEU A 93 1.68 -11.67 -13.16
C LEU A 93 2.54 -10.43 -12.89
N PHE A 94 2.92 -9.69 -13.93
CA PHE A 94 3.66 -8.43 -13.78
C PHE A 94 2.87 -7.38 -12.99
N PHE A 95 1.54 -7.39 -13.09
CA PHE A 95 0.66 -6.50 -12.34
C PHE A 95 0.59 -6.85 -10.84
N VAL A 96 0.68 -8.12 -10.46
CA VAL A 96 0.77 -8.52 -9.04
C VAL A 96 2.18 -8.28 -8.49
N LEU A 97 3.20 -8.43 -9.33
CA LEU A 97 4.62 -8.26 -8.97
C LEU A 97 5.12 -6.81 -9.03
N CYS A 98 4.32 -5.84 -9.49
CA CYS A 98 4.74 -4.44 -9.57
C CYS A 98 4.55 -3.66 -8.26
N TRP A 99 4.13 -4.34 -7.19
CA TRP A 99 4.26 -3.86 -5.82
C TRP A 99 5.68 -4.15 -5.31
#